data_AF-A0A815HQC4-F1
#
_entry.id   AF-A0A815HQC4-F1
#
_cell.length_a   1.000
_cell.length_b   1.000
_cell.length_c   1.000
_cell.angle_alpha   90.00
_cell.angle_beta   90.00
_cell.angle_gamma   90.00
#
_symmetry.space_group_name_H-M   'P 1'
#
loop_
_entity.id
_entity.type
_entity.pdbx_description
1 polymer ?
#
loop_
_entity_poly.entity_id
_entity_poly.type
_entity_poly.pdbx_seq_one_letter_code
_entity_poly.pdbx_strand_id
1 'polypeptide(L)'
;MLSSLGHEQAMLLGKRLKYQNIKFDSILCSTAVRAQRPAEIALQTMNIDISKLIISNELLEQSQGSWEGMSRALTFTPEVIQQWNELHFEFCPPNGESKRMVQKRALAYLEPIIEQAKNQSLNENREIYYSTK
;
A
#
# COMPACT_ATOMS: atom_id res chain seq x y z
N MET A 1 4.02 -2.89 -16.09
CA MET A 1 2.77 -2.67 -16.83
C MET A 1 1.60 -3.27 -16.03
N LEU A 2 0.43 -2.66 -16.11
CA LEU A 2 -0.81 -3.24 -15.58
C LEU A 2 -1.39 -4.20 -16.63
N SER A 3 -1.83 -5.39 -16.23
CA SER A 3 -2.50 -6.33 -17.16
C SER A 3 -3.90 -5.83 -17.53
N SER A 4 -4.50 -6.42 -18.58
CA SER A 4 -5.90 -6.18 -18.93
C SER A 4 -6.84 -6.45 -17.76
N LEU A 5 -6.63 -7.57 -17.05
CA LEU A 5 -7.36 -7.92 -15.85
C LEU A 5 -7.17 -6.87 -14.73
N GLY A 6 -5.93 -6.41 -14.50
CA GLY A 6 -5.65 -5.39 -13.49
C GLY A 6 -6.33 -4.05 -13.79
N HIS A 7 -6.44 -3.70 -15.08
CA HIS A 7 -7.18 -2.52 -15.53
C HIS A 7 -8.68 -2.68 -15.26
N GLU A 8 -9.28 -3.82 -15.61
CA GLU A 8 -10.69 -4.13 -15.34
C GLU A 8 -11.00 -4.09 -13.84
N GLN A 9 -10.14 -4.68 -13.01
CA GLN A 9 -10.28 -4.67 -11.55
C GLN A 9 -10.28 -3.24 -10.99
N ALA A 10 -9.37 -2.38 -11.47
CA ALA A 10 -9.30 -0.99 -11.04
C ALA A 10 -10.56 -0.19 -11.42
N MET A 11 -11.09 -0.40 -12.63
CA MET A 11 -12.36 0.21 -13.05
C MET A 11 -13.54 -0.29 -12.21
N LEU A 12 -13.65 -1.60 -11.96
CA LEU A 12 -14.72 -2.17 -11.16
C LEU A 12 -14.70 -1.66 -9.71
N LEU A 13 -13.50 -1.52 -9.13
CA LEU A 13 -13.33 -0.90 -7.82
C LEU A 13 -13.83 0.55 -7.82
N GLY A 14 -13.41 1.36 -8.79
CA GLY A 14 -13.88 2.75 -8.92
C GLY A 14 -15.41 2.85 -9.07
N LYS A 15 -16.02 2.01 -9.91
CA LYS A 15 -17.49 1.94 -10.06
C LYS A 15 -18.18 1.60 -8.74
N ARG A 16 -17.66 0.59 -8.01
CA ARG A 16 -18.21 0.18 -6.72
C ARG A 16 -18.15 1.30 -5.69
N LEU A 17 -16.98 1.93 -5.52
CA LEU A 17 -16.81 3.02 -4.55
C LEU A 17 -17.68 4.23 -4.88
N LYS A 18 -17.84 4.55 -6.17
CA LYS A 18 -18.76 5.60 -6.64
C LYS A 18 -20.22 5.25 -6.34
N TYR A 19 -20.63 4.02 -6.64
CA TYR A 19 -21.99 3.53 -6.37
C TYR A 19 -22.32 3.56 -4.87
N GLN A 20 -21.34 3.25 -4.02
CA GLN A 20 -21.46 3.35 -2.56
C GLN A 20 -21.34 4.79 -2.03
N ASN A 21 -21.16 5.77 -2.91
CA ASN A 21 -20.97 7.19 -2.58
C ASN A 21 -19.85 7.46 -1.54
N ILE A 22 -18.78 6.65 -1.57
CA ILE A 22 -17.63 6.84 -0.68
C ILE A 22 -16.93 8.16 -1.00
N LYS A 23 -16.62 8.94 0.03
CA LYS A 23 -15.83 10.16 -0.04
C LYS A 23 -14.52 9.97 0.71
N PHE A 24 -13.46 10.52 0.16
CA PHE A 24 -12.12 10.45 0.75
C PHE A 24 -11.67 11.86 1.14
N ASP A 25 -11.29 12.04 2.40
CA ASP A 25 -10.58 13.24 2.86
C ASP A 25 -9.12 13.23 2.41
N SER A 26 -8.53 12.04 2.28
CA SER A 26 -7.15 11.83 1.89
C SER A 26 -6.99 10.51 1.14
N ILE A 27 -6.17 10.53 0.10
CA ILE A 27 -5.89 9.37 -0.73
C ILE A 27 -4.37 9.26 -0.85
N LEU A 28 -3.82 8.13 -0.41
CA LEU A 28 -2.38 7.88 -0.31
C LEU A 28 -1.98 6.74 -1.25
N CYS A 29 -0.82 6.86 -1.89
CA CYS A 29 -0.27 5.80 -2.73
C CYS A 29 1.26 5.81 -2.69
N SER A 30 1.87 4.64 -2.97
CA SER A 30 3.31 4.55 -3.13
C SER A 30 3.79 5.15 -4.45
N THR A 31 5.10 5.37 -4.55
CA THR A 31 5.75 5.77 -5.82
C THR A 31 5.76 4.66 -6.88
N ALA A 32 5.33 3.44 -6.54
CA ALA A 32 5.32 2.33 -7.49
C ALA A 32 4.23 2.52 -8.56
N VAL A 33 4.63 2.47 -9.83
CA VAL A 33 3.70 2.56 -10.98
C VAL A 33 2.57 1.52 -10.89
N ARG A 34 2.87 0.33 -10.37
CA ARG A 34 1.87 -0.75 -10.17
C ARG A 34 0.79 -0.41 -9.14
N ALA A 35 1.06 0.53 -8.23
CA ALA A 35 0.08 1.04 -7.28
C ALA A 35 -0.62 2.30 -7.82
N GLN A 36 0.13 3.22 -8.42
CA GLN A 36 -0.41 4.48 -8.95
C GLN A 36 -1.41 4.24 -10.08
N ARG A 37 -1.06 3.41 -11.06
CA ARG A 37 -1.89 3.23 -12.24
C ARG A 37 -3.31 2.74 -11.93
N PRO A 38 -3.52 1.66 -11.14
CA PRO A 38 -4.87 1.26 -10.75
C PRO A 38 -5.57 2.30 -9.85
N ALA A 39 -4.84 3.03 -8.99
CA ALA A 39 -5.42 4.11 -8.20
C ALA A 39 -5.97 5.24 -9.08
N GLU A 40 -5.20 5.71 -10.06
CA GLU A 40 -5.65 6.71 -11.04
C GLU A 40 -6.92 6.28 -11.77
N ILE A 41 -6.95 5.03 -12.28
CA ILE A 41 -8.11 4.48 -12.99
C ILE A 41 -9.35 4.47 -12.09
N ALA A 42 -9.19 4.02 -10.84
CA ALA A 42 -10.30 3.99 -9.88
C ALA A 42 -10.81 5.40 -9.57
N LEU A 43 -9.91 6.36 -9.32
CA LEU A 43 -10.26 7.75 -9.02
C LEU A 43 -10.94 8.45 -10.21
N GLN A 44 -10.41 8.29 -11.42
CA GLN A 44 -11.02 8.81 -12.63
C GLN A 44 -12.43 8.24 -12.84
N THR A 45 -12.62 6.94 -12.61
CA THR A 45 -13.94 6.29 -12.68
C THR A 45 -14.92 6.87 -11.65
N MET A 46 -14.42 7.24 -10.47
CA MET A 46 -15.18 7.92 -9.42
C MET A 46 -15.44 9.41 -9.72
N ASN A 47 -14.87 9.98 -10.78
CA ASN A 47 -14.81 11.42 -11.06
C ASN A 47 -14.08 12.20 -9.95
N ILE A 48 -13.02 11.63 -9.37
CA ILE A 48 -12.14 12.29 -8.41
C ILE A 48 -10.88 12.74 -9.16
N ASP A 49 -10.46 13.98 -8.94
CA ASP A 49 -9.20 14.51 -9.49
C ASP A 49 -8.00 13.71 -8.94
N ILE A 50 -7.20 13.20 -9.87
CA ILE A 50 -5.98 12.43 -9.56
C ILE A 50 -4.93 13.28 -8.84
N SER A 51 -4.99 14.61 -8.94
CA SER A 51 -4.11 15.53 -8.20
C SER A 51 -4.25 15.39 -6.68
N LYS A 52 -5.35 14.82 -6.20
CA LYS A 52 -5.59 14.51 -4.78
C LYS A 52 -4.81 13.30 -4.28
N LEU A 53 -4.17 12.55 -5.17
CA LEU A 53 -3.38 11.38 -4.79
C LEU A 53 -2.03 11.84 -4.22
N ILE A 54 -1.84 11.61 -2.93
CA ILE A 54 -0.60 11.91 -2.22
C ILE A 54 0.36 10.73 -2.39
N ILE A 55 1.51 10.99 -3.01
CA ILE A 55 2.51 9.98 -3.35
C ILE A 55 3.65 9.99 -2.34
N SER A 56 4.04 8.82 -1.84
CA SER A 56 5.16 8.69 -0.88
C SER A 56 5.97 7.40 -1.07
N ASN A 57 7.29 7.49 -0.92
CA ASN A 57 8.16 6.31 -0.87
C ASN A 57 7.93 5.47 0.38
N GLU A 58 7.40 6.06 1.46
CA GLU A 58 7.18 5.38 2.73
C GLU A 58 6.13 4.26 2.63
N LEU A 59 5.33 4.25 1.55
CA LEU A 59 4.33 3.24 1.24
C LEU A 59 4.80 2.20 0.20
N LEU A 60 6.06 2.24 -0.23
CA LEU A 60 6.61 1.23 -1.12
C LEU A 60 6.55 -0.16 -0.47
N GLU A 61 6.44 -1.18 -1.32
CA GLU A 61 6.60 -2.58 -0.92
C GLU A 61 7.98 -2.83 -0.29
N GLN A 62 8.10 -3.93 0.46
CA GLN A 62 9.38 -4.41 0.97
C GLN A 62 10.41 -4.54 -0.17
N SER A 63 11.55 -3.87 -0.05
CA SER A 63 12.68 -4.07 -0.96
C SER A 63 13.20 -5.50 -0.86
N GLN A 64 13.32 -6.17 -2.00
CA GLN A 64 13.97 -7.48 -2.09
C GLN A 64 15.48 -7.34 -2.34
N GLY A 65 15.99 -6.11 -2.40
CA GLY A 65 17.40 -5.80 -2.60
C GLY A 65 17.96 -6.52 -3.83
N SER A 66 19.02 -7.28 -3.61
CA SER A 66 19.73 -8.00 -4.67
C SER A 66 18.90 -9.09 -5.34
N TRP A 67 17.75 -9.46 -4.77
CA TRP A 67 16.84 -10.46 -5.32
C TRP A 67 15.79 -9.90 -6.29
N GLU A 68 15.73 -8.59 -6.46
CA GLU A 68 14.81 -7.99 -7.41
C GLU A 68 15.08 -8.47 -8.84
N GLY A 69 14.04 -8.94 -9.53
CA GLY A 69 14.14 -9.52 -10.87
C GLY A 69 14.66 -10.95 -10.93
N MET A 70 15.10 -11.54 -9.81
CA MET A 70 15.54 -12.94 -9.77
C MET A 70 14.35 -13.91 -9.68
N SER A 71 14.55 -15.13 -10.19
CA SER A 71 13.59 -16.22 -10.00
C SER A 71 13.54 -16.62 -8.52
N ARG A 72 12.32 -16.85 -8.02
CA ARG A 72 12.09 -17.34 -6.65
C ARG A 72 12.85 -18.63 -6.36
N ALA A 73 13.02 -19.51 -7.35
CA ALA A 73 13.75 -20.77 -7.20
C ALA A 73 15.25 -20.56 -6.92
N LEU A 74 15.83 -19.43 -7.34
CA LEU A 74 17.23 -19.09 -7.09
C LEU A 74 17.44 -18.39 -5.76
N THR A 75 16.40 -17.74 -5.22
CA THR A 75 16.50 -16.90 -4.02
C THR A 75 15.99 -17.59 -2.76
N PHE A 76 14.94 -18.41 -2.86
CA PHE A 76 14.36 -19.16 -1.73
C PHE A 76 14.88 -20.60 -1.69
N THR A 77 16.17 -20.76 -1.39
CA THR A 77 16.76 -22.08 -1.11
C THR A 77 16.23 -22.65 0.22
N PRO A 78 16.36 -23.97 0.48
CA PRO A 78 15.94 -24.54 1.77
C PRO A 78 16.56 -23.84 2.98
N GLU A 79 17.83 -23.45 2.89
CA GLU A 79 18.55 -22.74 3.96
C GLU A 79 17.98 -21.34 4.18
N VAL A 80 17.70 -20.60 3.10
CA VAL A 80 17.05 -19.29 3.18
C VAL A 80 15.65 -19.40 3.78
N ILE A 81 14.88 -20.43 3.37
CA ILE A 81 13.54 -20.67 3.91
C ILE A 81 13.62 -20.97 5.42
N GLN A 82 14.60 -21.75 5.85
CA GLN A 82 14.84 -22.00 7.27
C GLN A 82 15.15 -20.69 8.02
N GLN A 83 16.09 -19.88 7.52
CA GLN A 83 16.40 -18.57 8.11
C GLN A 83 15.19 -17.65 8.17
N TRP A 84 14.35 -17.65 7.14
CA TRP A 84 13.12 -16.86 7.13
C TRP A 84 12.14 -17.34 8.20
N ASN A 85 12.01 -18.66 8.39
CA ASN A 85 11.18 -19.24 9.44
C ASN A 85 11.71 -18.96 10.85
N GLU A 86 13.02 -18.78 11.03
CA GLU A 86 13.62 -18.45 12.33
C GLU A 86 13.55 -16.94 12.63
N LEU A 87 13.88 -16.11 11.65
CA LEU A 87 13.99 -14.65 11.83
C LEU A 87 12.66 -13.91 11.67
N HIS A 88 11.67 -14.52 11.01
CA HIS A 88 10.33 -13.97 10.80
C HIS A 88 10.32 -12.50 10.31
N PHE A 89 10.06 -11.55 11.23
CA PHE A 89 9.97 -10.12 10.93
C PHE A 89 11.34 -9.45 10.76
N GLU A 90 12.40 -10.07 11.27
CA GLU A 90 13.79 -9.60 11.13
C GLU A 90 14.44 -10.09 9.84
N PHE A 91 13.87 -11.10 9.19
CA PHE A 91 14.45 -11.64 7.96
C PHE A 91 14.60 -10.54 6.92
N CYS A 92 15.81 -10.40 6.39
CA CYS A 92 16.15 -9.39 5.40
C CYS A 92 16.81 -10.08 4.20
N PRO A 93 16.30 -9.89 2.97
CA PRO A 93 17.02 -10.31 1.78
C PRO A 93 18.29 -9.47 1.61
N PRO A 94 19.32 -9.97 0.90
CA PRO A 94 20.60 -9.26 0.75
C PRO A 94 20.41 -7.85 0.16
N ASN A 95 20.84 -6.82 0.90
CA ASN A 95 20.66 -5.40 0.55
C ASN A 95 19.19 -4.94 0.40
N GLY A 96 18.23 -5.66 0.99
CA GLY A 96 16.82 -5.28 0.98
C GLY A 96 16.32 -4.79 2.35
N GLU A 97 15.04 -5.01 2.61
CA GLU A 97 14.39 -4.61 3.87
C GLU A 97 13.81 -5.83 4.60
N SER A 98 13.80 -5.79 5.93
CA SER A 98 12.99 -6.69 6.73
C SER A 98 11.56 -6.18 6.90
N LYS A 99 10.62 -7.05 7.29
CA LYS A 99 9.25 -6.61 7.60
C LYS A 99 9.21 -5.59 8.73
N ARG A 100 10.12 -5.69 9.71
CA ARG A 100 10.24 -4.68 10.78
C ARG A 100 10.64 -3.31 10.23
N MET A 101 11.58 -3.26 9.29
CA MET A 101 12.01 -2.01 8.66
C MET A 101 10.86 -1.35 7.89
N VAL A 102 10.15 -2.14 7.07
CA VAL A 102 8.96 -1.67 6.32
C VAL A 102 7.89 -1.16 7.27
N GLN A 103 7.56 -1.92 8.31
CA GLN A 103 6.59 -1.52 9.32
C GLN A 103 6.99 -0.20 9.98
N LYS A 104 8.25 -0.07 10.40
CA LYS A 104 8.75 1.14 11.07
C LYS A 104 8.58 2.37 10.19
N ARG A 105 8.99 2.31 8.92
CA ARG A 105 8.88 3.47 8.01
C ARG A 105 7.43 3.80 7.67
N ALA A 106 6.61 2.77 7.41
CA ALA A 106 5.21 2.97 7.06
C ALA A 106 4.41 3.54 8.24
N LEU A 107 4.63 3.06 9.48
CA LEU A 107 3.97 3.61 10.66
C LEU A 107 4.42 5.04 10.96
N ALA A 108 5.73 5.32 10.90
CA ALA A 108 6.24 6.67 11.11
C ALA A 108 5.61 7.70 10.14
N TYR A 109 5.28 7.27 8.92
CA TYR A 109 4.57 8.09 7.94
C TYR A 109 3.05 8.15 8.17
N LEU A 110 2.40 7.01 8.44
CA LEU A 110 0.94 6.89 8.48
C LEU A 110 0.34 7.37 9.80
N GLU A 111 0.99 7.15 10.94
CA GLU A 111 0.46 7.50 12.26
C GLU A 111 0.04 8.98 12.37
N PRO A 112 0.87 9.98 12.02
CA PRO A 112 0.44 11.38 12.09
C PRO A 112 -0.72 11.70 11.13
N ILE A 113 -0.77 11.07 9.95
CA ILE A 113 -1.86 11.28 8.98
C ILE A 113 -3.17 10.70 9.49
N ILE A 114 -3.12 9.50 10.07
CA ILE A 114 -4.28 8.83 10.68
C ILE A 114 -4.79 9.68 11.85
N GLU A 115 -3.90 10.20 12.69
CA GLU A 115 -4.28 11.03 13.82
C GLU A 115 -4.93 12.34 13.36
N GLN A 116 -4.38 12.99 12.33
CA GLN A 116 -5.01 14.16 11.71
C GLN A 116 -6.41 13.84 11.15
N ALA A 117 -6.56 12.72 10.44
CA ALA A 117 -7.85 12.30 9.87
C ALA A 117 -8.91 11.99 10.94
N LYS A 118 -8.50 11.39 12.08
CA LYS A 118 -9.37 11.18 13.23
C LYS A 118 -9.83 12.50 13.83
N ASN A 119 -8.91 13.42 14.07
CA ASN A 119 -9.25 14.74 14.62
C ASN A 119 -10.22 15.51 13.71
N GLN A 120 -10.01 15.45 12.39
CA GLN A 120 -10.95 16.01 11.43
C GLN A 120 -12.34 15.35 11.53
N SER A 121 -12.39 14.02 11.62
CA SER A 121 -13.64 13.28 11.75
C SER A 121 -14.40 13.65 13.03
N LEU A 122 -13.71 13.76 14.17
CA LEU A 122 -14.30 14.20 15.44
C LEU A 122 -14.87 15.62 15.33
N ASN A 123 -14.12 16.56 14.74
CA ASN A 123 -14.56 17.95 14.56
C ASN A 123 -15.81 18.05 13.67
N GLU A 124 -15.96 17.14 12.72
CA GLU A 124 -17.12 17.06 11.82
C GLU A 124 -18.24 16.13 12.35
N ASN A 125 -18.13 15.65 13.59
CA ASN A 125 -19.07 14.69 14.22
C ASN A 125 -19.28 13.40 13.41
N ARG A 126 -18.24 12.93 12.71
CA ARG A 126 -18.25 11.65 11.99
C ARG A 126 -17.83 10.51 12.92
N GLU A 127 -18.54 9.39 12.86
CA GLU A 127 -18.18 8.19 13.62
C GLU A 127 -16.79 7.66 13.19
N ILE A 128 -15.98 7.29 14.17
CA ILE A 128 -14.68 6.64 13.95
C ILE A 128 -14.82 5.15 14.27
N TYR A 129 -14.73 4.32 13.24
CA TYR A 129 -14.69 2.88 13.40
C TYR A 129 -13.26 2.43 13.67
N TYR A 130 -13.03 1.85 14.85
CA TYR A 130 -11.83 1.09 15.11
C TYR A 130 -12.04 -0.32 14.56
N SER A 131 -11.22 -0.73 13.59
CA SER A 131 -11.16 -2.15 13.22
C SER A 131 -10.58 -2.91 14.40
N THR A 132 -11.42 -3.55 15.21
CA THR A 132 -10.97 -4.60 16.13
C THR A 132 -10.37 -5.70 15.27
N LYS A 133 -9.07 -5.95 15.44
CA LYS A 133 -8.41 -7.12 14.88
C LYS A 133 -8.93 -8.39 15.55
#